data_AF-A0A3B1BVR4-F1
#
_entry.id   AF-A0A3B1BVR4-F1
#
_cell.length_a   1.000
_cell.length_b   1.000
_cell.length_c   1.000
_cell.angle_alpha   90.00
_cell.angle_beta   90.00
_cell.angle_gamma   90.00
#
_symmetry.space_group_name_H-M   'P 1'
#
loop_
_entity.id
_entity.type
_entity.pdbx_description
1 polymer ?
#
loop_
_entity_poly.entity_id
_entity_poly.type
_entity_poly.pdbx_seq_one_letter_code
_entity_poly.pdbx_strand_id
1 'polypeptide(L)' 'MKSRLMILPATKANAIQLVRVPDDFEEQEAYRYVTGVIARVEEENADYDWEDIAAELEAHGFEMLDFLLGPELAYQ' A
#
# COMPACT_ATOMS: atom_id res chain seq x y z
N MET A 1 -19.18 2.18 9.74
CA MET A 1 -18.02 1.35 9.37
C MET A 1 -16.82 2.25 9.27
N LYS A 2 -15.72 1.94 9.98
CA LYS A 2 -14.44 2.64 9.80
C LYS A 2 -13.60 1.79 8.86
N SER A 3 -13.50 2.20 7.60
CA SER A 3 -12.54 1.58 6.68
C SER A 3 -11.13 1.94 7.12
N ARG A 4 -10.26 0.93 7.22
CA ARG A 4 -8.84 1.16 7.51
C ARG A 4 -8.09 1.39 6.22
N LEU A 5 -7.32 2.46 6.20
CA LEU A 5 -6.51 2.87 5.07
C LEU A 5 -5.04 2.76 5.45
N MET A 6 -4.23 2.26 4.54
CA MET A 6 -2.78 2.24 4.67
C MET A 6 -2.18 3.07 3.55
N ILE A 7 -1.33 4.02 3.92
CA ILE A 7 -0.52 4.79 2.99
C ILE A 7 0.79 4.03 2.81
N LEU A 8 1.14 3.72 1.57
CA LEU A 8 2.46 3.21 1.21
C LEU A 8 3.31 4.39 0.77
N PRO A 9 4.20 4.89 1.64
CA PRO A 9 5.04 6.03 1.29
C PRO A 9 6.05 5.62 0.22
N ALA A 10 6.35 6.56 -0.67
CA ALA A 10 7.38 6.40 -1.68
C ALA A 10 8.27 7.63 -1.73
N THR A 11 9.50 7.46 -2.22
CA THR A 11 10.46 8.58 -2.35
C THR A 11 9.94 9.68 -3.28
N LYS A 12 9.14 9.31 -4.29
CA LYS A 12 8.48 10.26 -5.19
C LYS A 12 7.00 10.35 -4.84
N ALA A 13 6.48 11.57 -4.76
CA ALA A 13 5.09 11.82 -4.39
C ALA A 13 4.07 11.13 -5.33
N ASN A 14 4.39 11.03 -6.63
CA ASN A 14 3.55 10.37 -7.62
C ASN A 14 3.56 8.83 -7.55
N ALA A 15 4.38 8.25 -6.67
CA ALA A 15 4.47 6.82 -6.43
C ALA A 15 3.89 6.42 -5.07
N ILE A 16 3.37 7.38 -4.29
CA ILE A 16 2.66 7.07 -3.06
C ILE A 16 1.39 6.31 -3.44
N GLN A 17 1.06 5.28 -2.67
CA GLN A 17 -0.14 4.47 -2.88
C GLN A 17 -1.04 4.51 -1.66
N LEU A 18 -2.34 4.43 -1.90
CA LEU A 18 -3.34 4.31 -0.85
C LEU A 18 -4.09 3.00 -1.04
N VAL A 19 -4.09 2.16 0.01
CA VAL A 19 -4.78 0.87 -0.02
C VAL A 19 -5.81 0.80 1.10
N ARG A 20 -6.98 0.23 0.79
CA ARG A 20 -7.93 -0.20 1.82
C ARG A 20 -7.49 -1.56 2.35
N VAL A 21 -7.33 -1.63 3.67
CA VAL A 21 -7.03 -2.89 4.36
C VAL A 21 -8.31 -3.70 4.53
N PRO A 22 -8.31 -4.99 4.17
CA PRO A 22 -9.44 -5.90 4.42
C PRO A 22 -9.85 -5.94 5.90
N ASP A 23 -11.14 -6.18 6.17
CA ASP A 23 -11.66 -6.17 7.55
C ASP A 23 -11.17 -7.37 8.40
N ASP A 24 -10.68 -8.44 7.76
CA ASP A 24 -10.19 -9.66 8.38
C ASP A 24 -8.72 -9.61 8.83
N PHE A 25 -7.98 -8.56 8.48
CA PHE A 25 -6.61 -8.38 8.94
C PHE A 25 -6.53 -7.60 10.25
N GLU A 26 -5.70 -7.99 11.22
CA GLU A 26 -5.29 -7.05 12.28
C GLU A 26 -4.26 -6.03 11.75
N GLU A 27 -4.10 -4.87 12.41
CA GLU A 27 -3.21 -3.78 11.93
C GLU A 27 -1.77 -4.25 11.70
N GLN A 28 -1.19 -4.95 12.67
CA GLN A 28 0.17 -5.48 12.57
C GLN A 28 0.30 -6.58 11.52
N GLU A 29 -0.76 -7.37 11.33
CA GLU A 29 -0.78 -8.44 10.33
C GLU A 29 -0.82 -7.84 8.92
N ALA A 30 -1.63 -6.79 8.71
CA ALA A 30 -1.67 -6.08 7.43
C ALA A 30 -0.30 -5.47 7.11
N TYR A 31 0.33 -4.81 8.08
CA TYR A 31 1.66 -4.23 7.90
C TYR A 31 2.70 -5.29 7.53
N ARG A 32 2.74 -6.40 8.27
CA ARG A 32 3.69 -7.51 8.01
C ARG A 32 3.43 -8.16 6.66
N TYR A 33 2.16 -8.36 6.31
CA TYR A 33 1.77 -8.96 5.05
C TYR A 33 2.21 -8.10 3.86
N VAL A 34 1.85 -6.80 3.87
CA VAL A 34 2.25 -5.85 2.81
C VAL A 34 3.76 -5.77 2.68
N THR A 35 4.49 -5.72 3.81
CA THR A 35 5.96 -5.75 3.82
C THR A 35 6.51 -7.01 3.13
N GLY A 36 5.92 -8.19 3.41
CA GLY A 36 6.33 -9.45 2.81
C GLY A 36 6.03 -9.54 1.32
N VAL A 37 4.89 -8.99 0.87
CA VAL A 37 4.54 -8.92 -0.56
C VAL A 37 5.57 -8.05 -1.31
N ILE A 38 5.86 -6.86 -0.79
CA ILE A 38 6.85 -5.96 -1.40
C ILE A 38 8.20 -6.67 -1.51
N ALA A 39 8.73 -7.19 -0.40
CA ALA A 39 10.05 -7.85 -0.40
C ALA A 39 10.11 -9.03 -1.39
N ARG A 40 9.06 -9.85 -1.45
CA ARG A 40 9.00 -10.98 -2.38
C ARG A 40 9.03 -10.52 -3.84
N VAL A 41 8.18 -9.56 -4.22
CA VAL A 41 8.13 -9.04 -5.60
C VAL A 41 9.47 -8.45 -6.01
N GLU A 42 10.10 -7.68 -5.11
CA GLU A 42 11.44 -7.10 -5.32
C GLU A 42 12.54 -8.16 -5.49
N GLU A 43 12.45 -9.29 -4.78
CA GLU A 43 13.39 -10.40 -4.89
C GLU A 43 13.19 -11.24 -6.16
N GLU A 44 11.93 -11.44 -6.58
CA GLU A 44 11.57 -12.30 -7.71
C GLU A 44 11.75 -11.63 -9.07
N ASN A 45 11.62 -10.30 -9.15
CA ASN A 45 11.72 -9.53 -10.39
C ASN A 45 12.51 -8.22 -10.19
N ALA A 46 13.69 -8.12 -10.83
CA ALA A 46 14.49 -6.89 -10.77
C ALA A 46 13.90 -5.71 -11.56
N ASP A 47 13.01 -5.99 -12.50
CA ASP A 47 12.31 -5.02 -13.33
C ASP A 47 10.84 -4.87 -12.90
N TYR A 48 10.52 -5.18 -11.63
CA TYR A 48 9.17 -5.06 -11.11
C TYR A 48 8.65 -3.62 -11.23
N ASP A 49 7.33 -3.50 -11.37
CA ASP A 49 6.65 -2.23 -11.21
C ASP A 49 5.58 -2.27 -10.12
N TRP A 50 4.86 -1.17 -9.96
CA TRP A 50 3.82 -1.08 -8.95
C TRP A 50 2.65 -2.05 -9.21
N GLU A 51 2.34 -2.33 -10.48
CA GLU A 51 1.23 -3.22 -10.84
C GLU A 51 1.48 -4.65 -10.36
N ASP A 52 2.74 -5.09 -10.35
CA ASP A 52 3.14 -6.39 -9.79
C ASP A 52 2.80 -6.51 -8.28
N ILE A 53 3.09 -5.46 -7.50
CA ILE A 53 2.76 -5.41 -6.07
C ILE A 53 1.24 -5.29 -5.87
N ALA A 54 0.58 -4.44 -6.65
CA ALA A 54 -0.86 -4.22 -6.56
C ALA A 54 -1.64 -5.51 -6.82
N ALA A 55 -1.27 -6.27 -7.85
CA ALA A 55 -1.92 -7.53 -8.20
C ALA A 55 -1.89 -8.55 -7.05
N GLU A 56 -0.77 -8.63 -6.33
CA GLU A 56 -0.60 -9.54 -5.20
C GLU A 56 -1.42 -9.12 -3.97
N LEU A 57 -1.48 -7.81 -3.71
CA LEU A 57 -2.33 -7.24 -2.65
C LEU A 57 -3.82 -7.44 -2.96
N GLU A 58 -4.24 -7.17 -4.19
CA GLU A 58 -5.63 -7.35 -4.64
C GLU A 58 -6.08 -8.81 -4.58
N ALA A 59 -5.19 -9.75 -4.91
CA ALA A 59 -5.46 -11.18 -4.78
C ALA A 59 -5.81 -11.60 -3.34
N HIS A 60 -5.46 -10.79 -2.34
CA HIS A 60 -5.76 -11.01 -0.92
C HIS A 60 -6.73 -9.97 -0.35
N GLY A 61 -7.48 -9.30 -1.22
CA GLY A 61 -8.63 -8.47 -0.85
C GLY A 61 -8.32 -7.02 -0.51
N PHE A 62 -7.04 -6.60 -0.56
CA PHE A 62 -6.71 -5.19 -0.48
C PHE A 62 -7.29 -4.46 -1.71
N GLU A 63 -7.74 -3.22 -1.53
CA GLU A 63 -8.25 -2.42 -2.65
C GLU A 63 -7.39 -1.19 -2.86
N MET A 64 -6.98 -0.96 -4.10
CA MET A 64 -6.29 0.25 -4.51
C MET A 64 -7.26 1.42 -4.60
N LEU A 65 -6.93 2.54 -3.94
CA LEU A 65 -7.77 3.73 -3.92
C LEU A 65 -7.06 4.91 -4.56
N ASP A 66 -7.78 5.60 -5.45
CA ASP A 66 -7.37 6.91 -5.92
C ASP A 66 -7.39 7.93 -4.76
N PHE A 67 -6.38 8.78 -4.72
CA PHE A 67 -6.28 9.83 -3.71
C PHE A 67 -5.64 11.09 -4.28
N LEU A 68 -5.84 12.20 -3.57
CA LEU A 68 -5.21 13.49 -3.86
C LEU A 68 -4.30 13.87 -2.68
N LEU A 69 -3.03 14.11 -2.97
CA LEU A 69 -2.12 14.74 -2.02
C LEU A 69 -2.56 16.19 -1.81
N GLY A 70 -3.04 16.48 -0.60
CA GLY A 70 -3.39 17.83 -0.18
C GLY A 70 -2.16 18.70 0.09
N PRO A 71 -2.36 20.00 0.38
CA PRO A 71 -1.29 20.88 0.82
C PRO A 71 -0.69 20.41 2.14
N GLU A 72 0.61 20.66 2.32
CA GLU A 72 1.29 20.42 3.60
C GLU A 72 0.71 21.30 4.70
N LEU A 73 0.45 20.71 5.87
CA LEU A 73 0.01 21.44 7.04
C LEU A 73 1.24 21.94 7.79
N ALA A 74 1.39 23.27 7.89
CA ALA A 74 2.40 23.90 8.73
C ALA A 74 1.96 23.84 10.20
N TYR A 75 2.09 22.69 10.84
CA TYR A 75 1.96 22.59 12.30
C TYR A 75 3.27 23.05 12.96
N GLN A 76 3.16 24.01 13.88
CA GLN A 76 4.23 24.44 14.79
C GLN A 76 4.11 23.70 16.13
#